data_AF-A0A0J7K0Q3-F1
#
_entry.id   AF-A0A0J7K0Q3-F1
#
_cell.length_a   1.000
_cell.length_b   1.000
_cell.length_c   1.000
_cell.angle_alpha   90.00
_cell.angle_beta   90.00
_cell.angle_gamma   90.00
#
_symmetry.space_group_name_H-M   'P 1'
#
loop_
_entity.id
_entity.type
_entity.pdbx_description
1 polymer ?
#
loop_
_entity_poly.entity_id
_entity_poly.type
_entity_poly.pdbx_seq_one_letter_code
_entity_poly.pdbx_strand_id
1 'polypeptide(L)'
;MYNYFPDAKYYGTTDIGTPAVFVRDPELIKDVLVKEFEHFHDHRGFVDEKLDPLFSKNIFFLRGDRWREMRNTLSPSFTASKMKIMFDLISKCSNEFVNHLVDHPELCGAIETKQIFRRYTTDVIATAAFGISVNS
;
A
#
# COMPACT_ATOMS: atom_id res chain seq x y z
N MET A 1 3.02 21.54 -6.11
CA MET A 1 4.21 21.31 -5.27
C MET A 1 5.36 20.73 -6.11
N TYR A 2 5.30 19.49 -6.64
CA TYR A 2 6.42 18.90 -7.43
C TYR A 2 7.02 19.86 -8.48
N ASN A 3 6.19 20.52 -9.30
CA ASN A 3 6.63 21.42 -10.38
C ASN A 3 6.98 22.87 -9.96
N TYR A 4 6.97 23.22 -8.67
CA TYR A 4 7.18 24.62 -8.25
C TYR A 4 8.61 25.10 -8.46
N PHE A 5 9.59 24.23 -8.25
CA PHE A 5 11.01 24.50 -8.46
C PHE A 5 11.59 23.40 -9.36
N PRO A 6 11.33 23.44 -10.68
CA PRO A 6 11.65 22.34 -11.60
C PRO A 6 13.13 21.93 -11.56
N ASP A 7 14.04 22.89 -11.41
CA ASP A 7 15.49 22.70 -11.45
C ASP A 7 16.12 22.38 -10.07
N ALA A 8 15.35 22.51 -8.98
CA ALA A 8 15.85 22.25 -7.64
C ALA A 8 15.83 20.74 -7.34
N LYS A 9 16.95 20.22 -6.80
CA LYS A 9 17.07 18.84 -6.34
C LYS A 9 16.18 18.52 -5.13
N TYR A 10 16.00 19.52 -4.26
CA TYR A 10 15.09 19.51 -3.12
C TYR A 10 14.74 20.95 -2.74
N TYR A 11 13.66 21.14 -1.98
CA TYR A 11 13.30 22.43 -1.40
C TYR A 11 12.53 22.27 -0.08
N GLY A 12 12.62 23.28 0.77
CA GLY A 12 11.88 23.34 2.03
C GLY A 12 10.41 23.69 1.80
N THR A 13 9.53 23.09 2.60
CA THR A 13 8.11 23.38 2.65
C THR A 13 7.61 23.25 4.09
N THR A 14 6.35 23.56 4.33
CA THR A 14 5.67 23.30 5.59
C THR A 14 4.47 22.43 5.31
N ASP A 15 4.32 21.35 6.07
CA ASP A 15 3.17 20.46 6.01
C ASP A 15 2.38 20.55 7.32
N ILE A 16 1.24 21.25 7.25
CA ILE A 16 0.34 21.53 8.39
C ILE A 16 1.14 22.03 9.61
N GLY A 17 1.92 23.10 9.40
CA GLY A 17 2.74 23.73 10.45
C GLY A 17 4.05 23.00 10.80
N THR A 18 4.30 21.81 10.25
CA THR A 18 5.55 21.07 10.47
C THR A 18 6.54 21.35 9.34
N PRO A 19 7.77 21.79 9.61
CA PRO A 19 8.81 21.90 8.58
C PRO A 19 9.03 20.58 7.87
N ALA A 20 9.13 20.61 6.54
CA ALA A 20 9.33 19.44 5.70
C ALA A 20 10.28 19.75 4.54
N VAL A 21 10.93 18.71 4.02
CA VAL A 21 11.80 18.81 2.84
C VAL A 21 11.20 17.97 1.73
N PHE A 22 10.99 18.58 0.56
CA PHE A 22 10.53 17.89 -0.63
C PHE A 22 11.73 17.49 -1.47
N VAL A 23 12.02 16.18 -1.56
CA VAL A 23 13.16 15.63 -2.31
C VAL A 23 12.70 15.18 -3.70
N ARG A 24 13.45 15.52 -4.74
CA ARG A 24 13.13 15.19 -6.15
C ARG A 24 14.25 14.50 -6.90
N ASP A 25 15.49 14.77 -6.54
CA ASP A 25 16.66 14.17 -7.16
C ASP A 25 16.72 12.66 -6.81
N PRO A 26 16.76 11.75 -7.80
CA PRO A 26 16.77 10.31 -7.55
C PRO A 26 17.96 9.81 -6.72
N GLU A 27 19.13 10.45 -6.83
CA GLU A 27 20.29 10.08 -6.01
C GLU A 27 20.05 10.47 -4.54
N LEU A 28 19.47 11.64 -4.28
CA LEU A 28 19.06 12.01 -2.92
C LEU A 28 17.96 11.11 -2.37
N ILE A 29 16.99 10.71 -3.19
CA ILE A 29 15.95 9.74 -2.78
C ILE A 29 16.59 8.41 -2.39
N LYS A 30 17.56 7.93 -3.18
CA LYS A 30 18.32 6.71 -2.87
C LYS A 30 19.17 6.85 -1.62
N ASP A 31 19.79 8.02 -1.40
CA ASP A 31 20.54 8.29 -0.19
C ASP A 31 19.63 8.18 1.05
N VAL A 32 18.46 8.80 1.02
CA VAL A 32 17.49 8.77 2.14
C VAL A 32 16.86 7.39 2.33
N LEU A 33 16.37 6.75 1.28
CA LEU A 33 15.58 5.53 1.38
C LEU A 33 16.41 4.24 1.43
N VAL A 34 17.70 4.30 1.09
CA VAL A 34 18.56 3.11 0.99
C VAL A 34 19.87 3.27 1.74
N LYS A 35 20.69 4.27 1.40
CA LYS A 35 22.05 4.38 2.00
C LYS A 35 22.00 4.74 3.47
N GLU A 36 21.16 5.72 3.80
CA GLU A 36 20.98 6.28 5.14
C GLU A 36 19.67 5.80 5.78
N PHE A 37 19.17 4.63 5.38
CA PHE A 37 17.87 4.13 5.83
C PHE A 37 17.77 4.06 7.36
N GLU A 38 18.84 3.69 8.06
CA GLU A 38 18.87 3.64 9.52
C GLU A 38 18.57 5.01 10.18
N HIS A 39 18.80 6.13 9.48
CA HIS A 39 18.44 7.47 9.95
C HIS A 39 17.01 7.90 9.57
N PHE A 40 16.41 7.29 8.54
CA PHE A 40 15.14 7.71 7.93
C PHE A 40 14.08 6.58 7.85
N HIS A 41 14.19 5.56 8.70
CA HIS A 41 13.34 4.37 8.65
C HIS A 41 11.89 4.62 9.13
N ASP A 42 11.67 5.65 9.93
CA ASP A 42 10.36 5.94 10.50
C ASP A 42 9.49 6.78 9.55
N HIS A 43 8.26 6.30 9.34
CA HIS A 43 7.25 7.06 8.65
C HIS A 43 6.63 8.12 9.57
N ARG A 44 6.12 9.20 8.96
CA ARG A 44 5.31 10.18 9.71
C ARG A 44 4.08 9.47 10.27
N GLY A 45 3.91 9.57 11.59
CA GLY A 45 2.74 9.05 12.27
C GLY A 45 1.57 10.00 12.07
N PHE A 46 0.41 9.46 11.68
CA PHE A 46 -0.82 10.24 11.51
C PHE A 46 -1.85 9.95 12.60
N VAL A 47 -1.56 9.02 13.52
CA VAL A 47 -2.48 8.55 14.54
C VAL A 47 -1.80 8.55 15.90
N ASP A 48 -2.43 9.19 16.88
CA ASP A 48 -2.04 9.11 18.28
C ASP A 48 -2.45 7.75 18.85
N GLU A 49 -1.48 6.97 19.37
CA GLU A 49 -1.72 5.64 19.95
C GLU A 49 -2.74 5.67 21.09
N LYS A 50 -2.88 6.80 21.81
CA LYS A 50 -3.89 6.95 22.86
C LYS A 50 -5.30 7.17 22.32
N LEU A 51 -5.42 7.76 21.13
CA LEU A 51 -6.71 8.03 20.49
C LEU A 51 -7.20 6.84 19.66
N ASP A 52 -6.29 6.14 18.98
CA ASP A 52 -6.61 4.91 18.24
C ASP A 52 -5.49 3.86 18.41
N PRO A 53 -5.57 3.02 19.46
CA PRO A 53 -4.58 2.00 19.75
C PRO A 53 -4.62 0.81 18.78
N LEU A 54 -5.65 0.69 17.95
CA LEU A 54 -5.76 -0.36 16.94
C LEU A 54 -5.03 0.05 15.67
N PHE A 55 -5.35 1.23 15.14
CA PHE A 55 -4.78 1.70 13.88
C PHE A 55 -3.32 2.10 14.02
N SER A 56 -2.91 2.65 15.16
CA SER A 56 -1.49 2.97 15.46
C SER A 56 -0.57 1.75 15.46
N LYS A 57 -1.10 0.53 15.63
CA LYS A 57 -0.33 -0.71 15.55
C LYS A 57 -0.15 -1.26 14.13
N ASN A 58 -0.72 -0.59 13.13
CA ASN A 58 -0.47 -0.93 11.74
C ASN A 58 1.01 -0.71 11.40
N ILE A 59 1.61 -1.62 10.63
CA ILE A 59 3.02 -1.55 10.23
C ILE A 59 3.40 -0.23 9.56
N PHE A 60 2.48 0.49 8.92
CA PHE A 60 2.76 1.80 8.33
C PHE A 60 2.98 2.93 9.34
N PHE A 61 2.58 2.74 10.61
CA PHE A 61 2.71 3.73 11.68
C PHE A 61 3.62 3.30 12.82
N LEU A 62 3.99 2.01 12.88
CA LEU A 62 5.02 1.53 13.81
C LEU A 62 6.37 2.20 13.51
N ARG A 63 7.18 2.33 14.56
CA ARG A 63 8.49 2.99 14.50
C ARG A 63 9.59 2.13 15.11
N GLY A 64 10.83 2.36 14.71
CA GLY A 64 12.03 1.72 15.23
C GLY A 64 11.92 0.20 15.29
N ASP A 65 12.32 -0.38 16.42
CA ASP A 65 12.38 -1.84 16.58
C ASP A 65 11.02 -2.52 16.47
N ARG A 66 9.91 -1.87 16.87
CA ARG A 66 8.56 -2.43 16.71
C ARG A 66 8.18 -2.60 15.25
N TRP A 67 8.55 -1.62 14.41
CA TRP A 67 8.37 -1.72 12.97
C TRP A 67 9.24 -2.83 12.39
N ARG A 68 10.52 -2.87 12.78
CA ARG A 68 11.49 -3.86 12.30
C ARG A 68 11.05 -5.29 12.63
N GLU A 69 10.59 -5.53 13.86
CA GLU A 69 10.05 -6.81 14.30
C GLU A 69 8.83 -7.21 13.46
N MET A 70 7.81 -6.36 13.37
CA MET A 70 6.60 -6.65 12.60
C MET A 70 6.90 -6.89 11.11
N ARG A 71 7.83 -6.10 10.53
CA ARG A 71 8.26 -6.27 9.14
C ARG A 71 8.92 -7.63 8.94
N ASN A 72 9.79 -8.04 9.86
CA ASN A 72 10.45 -9.35 9.82
C ASN A 72 9.45 -10.50 9.99
N THR A 73 8.40 -10.32 10.78
CA THR A 73 7.32 -11.31 10.93
C THR A 73 6.47 -11.45 9.66
N LEU A 74 6.15 -10.34 8.98
CA LEU A 74 5.26 -10.37 7.81
C LEU A 74 5.96 -10.72 6.48
N SER A 75 7.25 -10.38 6.34
CA SER A 75 7.98 -10.56 5.09
C SER A 75 8.01 -12.01 4.56
N PRO A 76 8.14 -13.07 5.39
CA PRO A 76 8.12 -14.46 4.94
C PRO A 76 6.83 -14.89 4.21
N SER A 77 5.71 -14.23 4.47
CA SER A 77 4.42 -14.49 3.79
C SER A 77 4.44 -14.15 2.30
N PHE A 78 5.40 -13.32 1.86
CA PHE A 78 5.53 -12.86 0.48
C PHE A 78 6.71 -13.52 -0.28
N THR A 79 7.18 -14.67 0.19
CA THR A 79 8.18 -15.46 -0.56
C THR A 79 7.63 -15.94 -1.90
N ALA A 80 8.51 -16.17 -2.89
CA ALA A 80 8.10 -16.59 -4.22
C ALA A 80 7.22 -17.85 -4.24
N SER A 81 7.46 -18.81 -3.33
CA SER A 81 6.62 -20.01 -3.18
C SER A 81 5.21 -19.69 -2.68
N LYS A 82 5.08 -18.80 -1.68
CA LYS A 82 3.78 -18.34 -1.17
C LYS A 82 3.05 -17.47 -2.20
N MET A 83 3.78 -16.62 -2.93
CA MET A 83 3.23 -15.83 -4.03
C MET A 83 2.66 -16.71 -5.15
N LYS A 84 3.30 -17.85 -5.47
CA LYS A 84 2.74 -18.82 -6.44
C LYS A 84 1.41 -19.41 -5.98
N ILE A 85 1.27 -19.73 -4.69
CA ILE A 85 0.00 -20.23 -4.14
C ILE A 85 -1.07 -19.13 -4.19
N MET A 86 -0.72 -17.90 -3.81
CA MET A 86 -1.66 -16.77 -3.88
C MET A 86 -2.08 -16.46 -5.32
N PHE A 87 -1.21 -16.69 -6.31
CA PHE A 87 -1.54 -16.48 -7.72
C PHE A 87 -2.74 -17.32 -8.18
N ASP A 88 -2.84 -18.58 -7.74
CA ASP A 88 -3.98 -19.44 -8.10
C ASP A 88 -5.30 -18.88 -7.53
N LEU A 89 -5.27 -18.37 -6.29
CA LEU A 89 -6.41 -17.73 -5.65
C LEU A 89 -6.81 -16.43 -6.35
N ILE A 90 -5.82 -15.58 -6.68
CA ILE A 90 -6.03 -14.33 -7.43
C ILE A 90 -6.61 -14.64 -8.81
N SER A 91 -6.10 -15.66 -9.49
CA SER A 91 -6.56 -16.09 -10.81
C SER A 91 -8.02 -16.56 -10.76
N LYS A 92 -8.40 -17.30 -9.72
CA LYS A 92 -9.79 -17.68 -9.48
C LYS A 92 -10.70 -16.44 -9.34
N CYS A 93 -10.36 -15.50 -8.45
CA CYS A 93 -11.13 -14.26 -8.28
C CYS A 93 -11.21 -13.45 -9.59
N SER A 94 -10.15 -13.49 -10.40
CA SER A 94 -10.09 -12.77 -11.68
C SER A 94 -11.03 -13.39 -12.71
N ASN A 95 -11.10 -14.72 -12.76
CA ASN A 95 -12.05 -15.43 -13.63
C ASN A 95 -13.49 -15.17 -13.21
N GLU A 96 -13.79 -15.23 -11.90
CA GLU A 96 -15.12 -14.92 -11.37
C GLU A 96 -15.53 -13.48 -11.69
N PHE A 97 -14.61 -12.53 -11.53
CA PHE A 97 -14.82 -11.13 -11.89
C PHE A 97 -15.11 -10.93 -13.39
N VAL A 98 -14.35 -11.58 -14.27
CA VAL A 98 -14.58 -11.48 -15.72
C VAL A 98 -15.90 -12.13 -16.10
N ASN A 99 -16.19 -13.33 -15.59
CA ASN A 99 -17.45 -14.02 -15.85
C ASN A 99 -18.64 -13.17 -15.43
N HIS A 100 -18.56 -12.53 -14.26
CA HIS A 100 -19.61 -11.61 -13.81
C HIS A 100 -19.89 -10.49 -14.82
N LEU A 101 -18.86 -9.89 -15.43
CA LEU A 101 -19.05 -8.85 -16.45
C LEU A 101 -19.60 -9.40 -17.77
N VAL A 102 -19.17 -10.60 -18.18
CA VAL A 102 -19.65 -11.28 -19.39
C VAL A 102 -21.12 -11.66 -19.27
N ASP A 103 -21.53 -12.16 -18.11
CA ASP A 103 -22.90 -12.60 -17.83
C ASP A 103 -23.87 -11.42 -17.67
N HIS A 104 -23.35 -10.21 -17.47
CA HIS A 104 -24.12 -8.98 -17.24
C HIS A 104 -23.70 -7.88 -18.23
N PRO A 105 -23.94 -8.05 -19.55
CA PRO A 105 -23.52 -7.09 -20.57
C PRO A 105 -24.18 -5.71 -20.41
N GLU A 106 -25.30 -5.62 -19.70
CA GLU A 106 -25.94 -4.36 -19.34
C GLU A 106 -25.07 -3.48 -18.43
N LEU A 107 -24.20 -4.09 -17.61
CA LEU A 107 -23.22 -3.35 -16.80
C LEU A 107 -22.13 -2.72 -17.68
N CYS A 108 -21.88 -3.31 -18.86
CA CYS A 108 -20.78 -2.94 -19.74
C CYS A 108 -21.03 -1.66 -20.57
N GLY A 109 -22.25 -1.11 -20.58
CA GLY A 109 -22.57 0.12 -21.31
C GLY A 109 -21.88 1.36 -20.73
N ALA A 110 -21.75 1.44 -19.40
CA ALA A 110 -21.03 2.49 -18.69
C ALA A 110 -20.59 1.97 -17.31
N ILE A 111 -19.37 1.41 -17.25
CA ILE A 111 -18.84 0.83 -16.01
C ILE A 111 -18.16 1.91 -15.16
N GLU A 112 -18.54 2.00 -13.88
CA GLU A 112 -17.77 2.74 -12.86
C GLU A 112 -16.58 1.87 -12.42
N THR A 113 -15.43 2.11 -13.04
CA THR A 113 -14.24 1.26 -12.89
C THR A 113 -13.69 1.22 -11.47
N LYS A 114 -13.81 2.30 -10.69
CA LYS A 114 -13.31 2.31 -9.31
C LYS A 114 -14.10 1.34 -8.44
N GLN A 115 -15.43 1.28 -8.59
CA GLN A 115 -16.30 0.41 -7.82
C GLN A 115 -16.08 -1.07 -8.14
N ILE A 116 -16.01 -1.43 -9.43
CA ILE A 116 -15.81 -2.83 -9.83
C ILE A 116 -14.43 -3.36 -9.39
N PHE A 117 -13.36 -2.58 -9.54
CA PHE A 117 -12.04 -2.99 -9.07
C PHE A 117 -11.91 -2.96 -7.56
N ARG A 118 -12.68 -2.13 -6.85
CA ARG A 118 -12.75 -2.18 -5.38
C ARG A 118 -13.34 -3.50 -4.88
N ARG A 119 -14.42 -4.01 -5.52
CA ARG A 119 -15.01 -5.32 -5.21
C ARG A 119 -14.02 -6.44 -5.49
N TYR A 120 -13.44 -6.46 -6.70
CA TYR A 120 -12.43 -7.45 -7.09
C TYR A 120 -11.24 -7.50 -6.14
N THR A 121 -10.64 -6.35 -5.80
CA THR A 121 -9.47 -6.31 -4.91
C THR A 121 -9.83 -6.71 -3.47
N THR A 122 -11.06 -6.46 -3.04
CA THR A 122 -11.59 -6.92 -1.74
C THR A 122 -11.73 -8.44 -1.71
N ASP A 123 -12.25 -9.05 -2.77
CA ASP A 123 -12.35 -10.52 -2.89
C ASP A 123 -10.97 -11.18 -2.95
N VAL A 124 -10.04 -10.57 -3.69
CA VAL A 124 -8.65 -11.02 -3.78
C VAL A 124 -8.00 -11.04 -2.39
N ILE A 125 -8.07 -9.95 -1.62
CA ILE A 125 -7.43 -9.92 -0.30
C ILE A 125 -8.14 -10.82 0.71
N ALA A 126 -9.48 -10.87 0.69
CA ALA A 126 -10.25 -11.76 1.55
C ALA A 126 -9.87 -13.24 1.31
N THR A 127 -9.75 -13.63 0.04
CA THR A 127 -9.41 -15.00 -0.34
C THR A 127 -7.94 -15.31 -0.06
N ALA A 128 -7.02 -14.47 -0.52
CA ALA A 128 -5.58 -14.76 -0.47
C ALA A 128 -4.98 -14.60 0.92
N ALA A 129 -5.39 -13.58 1.69
CA ALA A 129 -4.82 -13.31 3.00
C ALA A 129 -5.60 -13.96 4.15
N PHE A 130 -6.92 -14.12 4.01
CA PHE A 130 -7.78 -14.61 5.09
C PHE A 130 -8.46 -15.95 4.80
N GLY A 131 -8.36 -16.47 3.57
CA GLY A 131 -9.01 -17.73 3.18
C GLY A 131 -10.54 -17.64 3.13
N ILE A 132 -11.10 -16.44 2.99
CA ILE A 132 -12.54 -16.19 2.99
C ILE A 132 -13.00 -15.84 1.57
N SER A 133 -14.01 -16.56 1.08
CA SER A 133 -14.72 -16.20 -0.15
C SER A 133 -15.88 -15.27 0.19
N VAL A 134 -15.89 -14.08 -0.42
CA VAL A 134 -16.88 -13.02 -0.15
C VAL A 134 -17.87 -12.86 -1.30
N ASN A 135 -17.41 -13.06 -2.56
CA ASN A 135 -18.22 -12.90 -3.78
C ASN A 135 -18.97 -11.56 -3.80
N SER A 136 -18.21 -10.46 -3.70
CA SER A 136 -18.69 -9.12 -3.34
C SER A 136 -19.56 -8.43 -4.38
#